data_AF-A0A0F8XWT0-F1
#
_entry.id   AF-A0A0F8XWT0-F1
#
_cell.length_a   1.000
_cell.length_b   1.000
_cell.length_c   1.000
_cell.angle_alpha   90.00
_cell.angle_beta   90.00
_cell.angle_gamma   90.00
#
_symmetry.space_group_name_H-M   'P 1'
#
loop_
_entity.id
_entity.type
_entity.pdbx_description
1 polymer ?
#
loop_
_entity_poly.entity_id
_entity_poly.type
_entity_poly.pdbx_seq_one_letter_code
_entity_poly.pdbx_strand_id
1 'polypeptide(L)'
;MSEILAASQYDEWDAFVRQAKGGTIFHYTWYLAHLAPDIRVQVLRDKSGRINAGMILAVTSFLGTKAVRGTALNACNGPLILPSGKQNLVAVASEEKNLMLRLLASCPRLGMYDFTMPSEWRDMMPFLWNGFDATICCTYR
;
A
#
# COMPACT_ATOMS: atom_id res chain seq x y z
N MET A 1 1.16 -6.43 -14.14
CA MET A 1 0.98 -5.09 -14.75
C MET A 1 0.64 -4.10 -13.65
N SER A 2 1.02 -2.82 -13.75
CA SER A 2 0.55 -1.80 -12.78
C SER A 2 -0.55 -0.95 -13.40
N GLU A 3 -1.57 -0.61 -12.61
CA GLU A 3 -2.64 0.28 -13.02
C GLU A 3 -3.27 1.02 -11.83
N ILE A 4 -3.98 2.11 -12.12
CA ILE A 4 -4.90 2.76 -11.18
C ILE A 4 -6.31 2.24 -11.48
N LEU A 5 -7.00 1.73 -10.47
CA LEU A 5 -8.36 1.22 -10.62
C LEU A 5 -9.37 2.35 -10.81
N ALA A 6 -10.37 2.11 -11.66
CA ALA A 6 -11.57 2.93 -11.71
C ALA A 6 -12.45 2.64 -10.48
N ALA A 7 -13.32 3.59 -10.11
CA ALA A 7 -14.23 3.44 -8.97
C ALA A 7 -15.15 2.20 -9.09
N SER A 8 -15.51 1.81 -10.32
CA SER A 8 -16.29 0.59 -10.60
C SER A 8 -15.55 -0.72 -10.27
N GLN A 9 -14.25 -0.66 -9.97
CA GLN A 9 -13.42 -1.82 -9.61
C GLN A 9 -13.05 -1.84 -8.12
N TYR A 10 -13.60 -0.92 -7.31
CA TYR A 10 -13.24 -0.82 -5.89
C TYR A 10 -13.70 -2.02 -5.05
N ASP A 11 -14.78 -2.69 -5.45
CA ASP A 11 -15.21 -3.95 -4.83
C ASP A 11 -14.14 -5.05 -4.96
N GLU A 12 -13.40 -5.07 -6.09
CA GLU A 12 -12.30 -6.00 -6.30
C GLU A 12 -11.13 -5.71 -5.34
N TRP A 13 -10.80 -4.42 -5.16
CA TRP A 13 -9.80 -4.00 -4.19
C TRP A 13 -10.21 -4.36 -2.76
N ASP A 14 -11.44 -4.07 -2.37
CA ASP A 14 -11.95 -4.36 -1.03
C ASP A 14 -11.95 -5.89 -0.75
N ALA A 15 -12.20 -6.72 -1.76
CA ALA A 15 -12.05 -8.17 -1.68
C ALA A 15 -10.58 -8.61 -1.53
N PHE A 16 -9.64 -7.90 -2.17
CA PHE A 16 -8.20 -8.12 -1.99
C PHE A 16 -7.72 -7.71 -0.59
N VAL A 17 -8.20 -6.59 -0.03
CA VAL A 17 -7.83 -6.12 1.33
C VAL A 17 -8.07 -7.20 2.38
N ARG A 18 -9.16 -7.97 2.27
CA ARG A 18 -9.48 -9.08 3.18
C ARG A 18 -8.44 -10.19 3.21
N GLN A 19 -7.70 -10.37 2.12
CA GLN A 19 -6.76 -11.48 1.94
C GLN A 19 -5.31 -11.03 2.08
N ALA A 20 -5.06 -9.73 1.96
CA ALA A 20 -3.72 -9.19 1.98
C ALA A 20 -3.10 -9.18 3.39
N LYS A 21 -1.79 -9.40 3.43
CA LYS A 21 -0.98 -9.24 4.64
C LYS A 21 -1.00 -7.78 5.09
N GLY A 22 -1.29 -7.53 6.37
CA GLY A 22 -1.46 -6.17 6.90
C GLY A 22 -2.76 -5.48 6.49
N GLY A 23 -3.70 -6.18 5.85
CA GLY A 23 -5.01 -5.63 5.49
C GLY A 23 -5.82 -5.25 6.73
N THR A 24 -6.30 -4.00 6.78
CA THR A 24 -7.14 -3.49 7.88
C THR A 24 -8.29 -2.65 7.35
N ILE A 25 -9.22 -2.26 8.23
CA ILE A 25 -10.33 -1.34 7.90
C ILE A 25 -9.85 -0.06 7.18
N PHE A 26 -8.64 0.43 7.51
CA PHE A 26 -8.07 1.66 6.94
C PHE A 26 -7.68 1.56 5.47
N HIS A 27 -7.69 0.35 4.89
CA HIS A 27 -7.36 0.12 3.50
C HIS A 27 -8.60 0.00 2.59
N TYR A 28 -9.81 -0.09 3.15
CA TYR A 28 -11.02 -0.23 2.36
C TYR A 28 -11.41 1.09 1.70
N THR A 29 -11.87 1.00 0.45
CA THR A 29 -12.31 2.17 -0.33
C THR A 29 -13.53 2.83 0.31
N TRP A 30 -14.52 2.04 0.76
CA TRP A 30 -15.69 2.58 1.45
C TRP A 30 -15.30 3.35 2.70
N TYR A 31 -14.27 2.93 3.44
CA TYR A 31 -13.84 3.62 4.64
C TYR A 31 -13.14 4.95 4.29
N LEU A 32 -12.18 4.92 3.37
CA LEU A 32 -11.42 6.12 3.00
C LEU A 32 -12.23 7.14 2.21
N ALA A 33 -13.25 6.71 1.45
CA ALA A 33 -14.13 7.62 0.72
C ALA A 33 -14.89 8.60 1.63
N HIS A 34 -15.09 8.26 2.92
CA HIS A 34 -15.70 9.16 3.90
C HIS A 34 -14.70 10.14 4.53
N LEU A 35 -13.40 9.90 4.41
CA LEU A 35 -12.36 10.62 5.15
C LEU A 35 -11.42 11.43 4.24
N ALA A 36 -11.33 11.08 2.96
CA ALA A 36 -10.44 11.70 1.99
C ALA A 36 -11.22 12.18 0.76
N PRO A 37 -10.91 13.38 0.24
CA PRO A 37 -11.63 13.95 -0.91
C PRO A 37 -11.27 13.30 -2.25
N ASP A 38 -10.07 12.72 -2.37
CA ASP A 38 -9.59 12.00 -3.55
C ASP A 38 -8.93 10.70 -3.09
N ILE A 39 -9.52 9.56 -3.47
CA ILE A 39 -8.92 8.24 -3.25
C ILE A 39 -8.51 7.64 -4.59
N ARG A 40 -7.32 7.04 -4.62
CA ARG A 40 -6.82 6.32 -5.80
C ARG A 40 -6.29 4.97 -5.37
N VAL A 41 -6.72 3.92 -6.04
CA VAL A 41 -6.23 2.58 -5.75
C VAL A 41 -5.25 2.18 -6.84
N GLN A 42 -3.98 2.03 -6.47
CA GLN A 42 -2.94 1.54 -7.36
C GLN A 42 -2.69 0.06 -7.08
N VAL A 43 -2.67 -0.75 -8.12
CA VAL A 43 -2.46 -2.19 -8.00
C VAL A 43 -1.35 -2.69 -8.90
N LEU A 44 -0.78 -3.82 -8.50
CA LEU A 44 -0.03 -4.74 -9.34
C LEU A 44 -0.86 -5.99 -9.55
N ARG A 45 -0.99 -6.40 -10.82
CA ARG A 45 -1.58 -7.68 -11.21
C ARG A 45 -0.53 -8.71 -11.59
N ASP A 46 -0.80 -9.96 -11.25
CA ASP A 46 -0.07 -11.13 -11.76
C ASP A 46 -0.46 -11.43 -13.22
N LYS A 47 0.11 -12.51 -13.79
CA LYS A 47 -0.20 -12.92 -15.18
C LYS A 47 -1.62 -13.46 -15.37
N SER A 48 -2.28 -13.90 -14.30
CA SER A 48 -3.67 -14.35 -14.31
C SER A 48 -4.67 -13.19 -14.16
N GLY A 49 -4.17 -11.96 -14.02
CA GLY A 49 -4.99 -10.77 -13.82
C GLY A 49 -5.40 -10.55 -12.36
N ARG A 50 -4.93 -11.34 -11.39
CA ARG A 50 -5.27 -11.13 -9.97
C ARG A 50 -4.38 -10.05 -9.36
N ILE A 51 -4.94 -9.23 -8.48
CA ILE A 51 -4.18 -8.26 -7.68
C ILE A 51 -3.24 -9.03 -6.74
N ASN A 52 -1.93 -8.78 -6.83
CA ASN A 52 -0.93 -9.40 -5.96
C ASN A 52 -0.25 -8.41 -5.00
N ALA A 53 -0.32 -7.12 -5.30
CA ALA A 53 0.05 -6.04 -4.39
C ALA A 53 -0.72 -4.77 -4.77
N GLY A 54 -0.84 -3.84 -3.83
CA GLY A 54 -1.42 -2.54 -4.13
C GLY A 54 -1.35 -1.58 -2.96
N MET A 55 -1.74 -0.34 -3.21
CA MET A 55 -1.85 0.69 -2.19
C MET A 55 -3.06 1.58 -2.49
N ILE A 56 -3.76 1.97 -1.44
CA ILE A 56 -4.81 2.98 -1.52
C ILE A 56 -4.22 4.34 -1.11
N LEU A 57 -4.35 5.31 -2.00
CA LEU A 57 -3.78 6.64 -1.87
C LEU A 57 -4.88 7.62 -1.50
N ALA A 58 -4.90 8.09 -0.25
CA ALA A 58 -5.70 9.25 0.15
C ALA A 58 -4.94 10.52 -0.26
N VAL A 59 -5.31 11.09 -1.42
CA VAL A 59 -4.63 12.25 -1.99
C VAL A 59 -5.23 13.52 -1.40
N THR A 60 -4.36 14.37 -0.86
CA THR A 60 -4.71 15.67 -0.27
C THR A 60 -3.77 16.77 -0.78
N SER A 61 -4.07 18.02 -0.43
CA SER A 61 -3.16 19.15 -0.62
C SER A 61 -2.41 19.43 0.68
N PHE A 62 -1.09 19.52 0.62
CA PHE A 62 -0.25 19.88 1.75
C PHE A 62 0.85 20.83 1.28
N LEU A 63 0.99 22.00 1.93
CA LEU A 63 1.96 23.03 1.56
C LEU A 63 1.98 23.37 0.05
N GLY A 64 0.80 23.39 -0.58
CA GLY A 64 0.66 23.72 -2.01
C GLY A 64 1.01 22.59 -2.97
N THR A 65 1.33 21.37 -2.49
CA THR A 65 1.58 20.20 -3.33
C THR A 65 0.57 19.07 -3.07
N LYS A 66 0.40 18.19 -4.06
CA LYS A 66 -0.39 16.96 -3.88
C LYS A 66 0.42 15.97 -3.05
N ALA A 67 -0.17 15.48 -1.98
CA ALA A 67 0.46 14.54 -1.07
C ALA A 67 -0.45 13.34 -0.78
N VAL A 68 0.15 12.19 -0.53
CA VAL A 68 -0.53 11.04 0.08
C VAL A 68 -0.21 11.05 1.55
N ARG A 69 -1.23 11.09 2.40
CA ARG A 69 -1.06 11.09 3.85
C ARG A 69 -2.08 10.17 4.51
N GLY A 70 -1.72 9.68 5.70
CA GLY A 70 -2.71 9.10 6.60
C GLY A 70 -3.78 10.13 6.97
N THR A 71 -5.02 9.69 7.13
CA THR A 71 -6.05 10.54 7.76
C THR A 71 -5.82 10.54 9.28
N ALA A 72 -6.37 11.53 10.01
CA ALA A 72 -6.18 11.64 11.45
C ALA A 72 -6.64 10.41 12.25
N LEU A 73 -7.48 9.56 11.67
CA LEU A 73 -8.03 8.36 12.29
C LEU A 73 -7.35 7.06 11.81
N ASN A 74 -6.43 7.13 10.84
CA ASN A 74 -5.80 5.95 10.28
C ASN A 74 -4.57 5.54 11.09
N ALA A 75 -4.60 4.35 11.69
CA ALA A 75 -3.43 3.79 12.34
C ALA A 75 -2.42 3.18 11.34
N CYS A 76 -2.86 2.82 10.13
CA CYS A 76 -1.99 2.39 9.04
C CYS A 76 -2.64 2.69 7.68
N ASN A 77 -1.82 2.91 6.66
CA ASN A 77 -2.22 3.22 5.28
C ASN A 77 -1.13 2.78 4.27
N GLY A 78 -0.26 1.87 4.70
CA GLY A 78 0.84 1.38 3.87
C GLY A 78 0.37 0.47 2.74
N PRO A 79 1.30 0.06 1.86
CA PRO A 79 1.00 -0.93 0.85
C PRO A 79 0.58 -2.28 1.43
N LEU A 80 -0.15 -3.02 0.60
CA LEU A 80 -0.64 -4.36 0.86
C LEU A 80 -0.08 -5.33 -0.18
N ILE A 81 0.21 -6.55 0.26
CA ILE A 81 0.65 -7.65 -0.62
C ILE A 81 -0.17 -8.89 -0.27
N LEU A 82 -0.56 -9.67 -1.28
CA LEU A 82 -1.03 -11.04 -1.03
C LEU A 82 0.10 -11.88 -0.42
N PRO A 83 -0.19 -12.69 0.61
CA PRO A 83 0.77 -13.66 1.13
C PRO A 83 1.34 -14.55 0.01
N SER A 84 2.65 -14.73 0.00
CA SER A 84 3.30 -15.63 -0.95
C SER A 84 2.88 -17.08 -0.68
N GLY A 85 2.62 -17.84 -1.74
CA GLY A 85 2.39 -19.29 -1.65
C GLY A 85 3.67 -20.11 -1.47
N LYS A 86 4.85 -19.48 -1.40
CA LYS A 86 6.13 -20.17 -1.25
C LYS A 86 6.35 -20.59 0.20
N GLN A 87 7.02 -21.73 0.39
CA GLN A 87 7.33 -22.27 1.72
C GLN A 87 8.67 -21.78 2.28
N ASN A 88 9.62 -21.42 1.41
CA ASN A 88 10.94 -20.98 1.82
C ASN A 88 10.93 -19.49 2.21
N LEU A 89 11.34 -19.17 3.44
CA LEU A 89 11.32 -17.81 3.98
C LEU A 89 12.11 -16.79 3.14
N VAL A 90 13.28 -17.18 2.61
CA VAL A 90 14.10 -16.30 1.75
C VAL A 90 13.37 -16.01 0.44
N ALA A 91 12.72 -17.03 -0.12
CA ALA A 91 11.96 -16.89 -1.36
C ALA A 91 10.69 -16.03 -1.18
N VAL A 92 10.04 -16.11 -0.01
CA VAL A 92 8.93 -15.23 0.39
C VAL A 92 9.41 -13.79 0.53
N ALA A 93 10.48 -13.55 1.31
CA ALA A 93 11.01 -12.21 1.52
C ALA A 93 11.46 -11.55 0.21
N SER A 94 12.12 -12.31 -0.67
CA SER A 94 12.52 -11.84 -1.99
C SER A 94 11.33 -11.46 -2.86
N GLU A 95 10.23 -12.22 -2.81
CA GLU A 95 9.01 -11.91 -3.55
C GLU A 95 8.30 -10.65 -3.03
N GLU A 96 8.10 -10.55 -1.71
CA GLU A 96 7.50 -9.37 -1.07
C GLU A 96 8.30 -8.10 -1.42
N LYS A 97 9.62 -8.17 -1.32
CA LYS A 97 10.54 -7.09 -1.69
C LYS A 97 10.40 -6.68 -3.16
N ASN A 98 10.38 -7.66 -4.06
CA ASN A 98 10.22 -7.39 -5.49
C ASN A 98 8.88 -6.73 -5.81
N LEU A 99 7.80 -7.15 -5.13
CA LEU A 99 6.48 -6.53 -5.29
C LEU A 99 6.48 -5.09 -4.77
N MET A 100 7.12 -4.81 -3.63
CA MET A 100 7.27 -3.44 -3.12
C MET A 100 8.05 -2.53 -4.05
N LEU A 101 9.21 -2.96 -4.52
CA LEU A 101 10.01 -2.16 -5.45
C LEU A 101 9.22 -1.81 -6.72
N ARG A 102 8.45 -2.76 -7.25
CA ARG A 102 7.60 -2.53 -8.43
C ARG A 102 6.43 -1.60 -8.13
N LEU A 103 5.84 -1.69 -6.95
CA LEU A 103 4.72 -0.84 -6.56
C LEU A 103 5.21 0.61 -6.36
N LEU A 104 6.33 0.80 -5.66
CA LEU A 104 6.97 2.10 -5.49
C LEU A 104 7.39 2.72 -6.82
N ALA A 105 7.97 1.93 -7.72
CA ALA A 105 8.35 2.40 -9.06
C ALA A 105 7.16 2.82 -9.93
N SER A 106 5.95 2.34 -9.62
CA SER A 106 4.73 2.70 -10.35
C SER A 106 3.92 3.81 -9.67
N CYS A 107 4.34 4.29 -8.49
CA CYS A 107 3.66 5.35 -7.78
C CYS A 107 3.50 6.59 -8.67
N PRO A 108 2.33 7.26 -8.65
CA PRO A 108 2.16 8.51 -9.36
C PRO A 108 3.18 9.55 -8.87
N ARG A 109 3.60 10.46 -9.74
CA ARG A 109 4.47 11.56 -9.32
C ARG A 109 3.67 12.56 -8.50
N LEU A 110 3.70 12.40 -7.19
CA LEU A 110 3.12 13.30 -6.19
C LEU A 110 4.25 13.91 -5.37
N GLY A 111 3.98 15.02 -4.68
CA GLY A 111 5.00 15.78 -3.96
C GLY A 111 5.47 15.10 -2.68
N MET A 112 4.62 14.30 -2.04
CA MET A 112 4.96 13.63 -0.79
C MET A 112 4.13 12.36 -0.62
N TYR A 113 4.76 11.35 -0.02
CA TYR A 113 4.12 10.12 0.41
C TYR A 113 4.42 9.89 1.88
N ASP A 114 3.37 9.72 2.67
CA ASP A 114 3.44 9.45 4.10
C ASP A 114 2.62 8.17 4.39
N PHE A 115 3.36 7.11 4.72
CA PHE A 115 2.82 5.78 4.96
C PHE A 115 3.14 5.33 6.37
N THR A 116 2.12 4.87 7.07
CA THR A 116 2.25 4.11 8.31
C THR A 116 2.00 2.63 8.03
N MET A 117 3.03 1.81 8.25
CA MET A 117 2.98 0.38 7.99
C MET A 117 2.35 -0.37 9.17
N PRO A 118 1.53 -1.42 8.93
CA PRO A 118 1.10 -2.30 10.01
C PRO A 118 2.29 -3.08 10.59
N SER A 119 2.19 -3.49 11.86
CA SER A 119 3.27 -4.15 12.62
C SER A 119 3.73 -5.51 12.06
N GLU A 120 2.99 -6.07 11.11
CA GLU A 120 3.32 -7.31 10.39
C GLU A 120 4.43 -7.11 9.35
N TRP A 121 4.72 -5.86 8.96
CA TRP A 121 5.78 -5.53 8.03
C TRP A 121 7.14 -5.54 8.70
N ARG A 122 8.10 -6.20 8.04
CA ARG A 122 9.45 -6.42 8.58
C ARG A 122 10.56 -5.79 7.75
N ASP A 123 10.35 -5.60 6.46
CA ASP A 123 11.38 -5.08 5.55
C ASP A 123 11.02 -3.67 5.05
N MET A 124 11.73 -2.67 5.60
CA MET A 124 11.61 -1.27 5.19
C MET A 124 12.62 -0.88 4.10
N MET A 125 13.55 -1.78 3.74
CA MET A 125 14.61 -1.48 2.77
C MET A 125 14.09 -1.03 1.40
N PRO A 126 12.96 -1.55 0.86
CA PRO A 126 12.41 -1.05 -0.40
C PRO A 126 12.12 0.46 -0.39
N PHE A 127 11.64 0.99 0.75
CA PHE A 127 11.31 2.41 0.88
C PHE A 127 12.57 3.25 1.01
N LEU A 128 13.49 2.86 1.90
CA LEU A 128 14.75 3.55 2.12
C LEU A 128 15.58 3.66 0.83
N TRP A 129 15.63 2.58 0.03
CA TRP A 129 16.33 2.59 -1.27
C TRP A 129 15.68 3.48 -2.32
N ASN A 130 14.42 3.86 -2.15
CA ASN A 130 13.69 4.77 -3.04
C ASN A 130 13.58 6.19 -2.47
N GLY A 131 14.44 6.55 -1.51
CA GLY A 131 14.55 7.92 -0.99
C GLY A 131 13.48 8.31 0.03
N PHE A 132 12.79 7.34 0.63
CA PHE A 132 11.91 7.59 1.76
C PHE A 132 12.71 7.66 3.05
N ASP A 133 12.30 8.55 3.95
CA ASP A 133 12.70 8.49 5.35
C ASP A 133 11.79 7.51 6.11
N ALA A 134 12.35 6.82 7.10
CA ALA A 134 11.60 5.89 7.94
C ALA A 134 11.82 6.18 9.42
N THR A 135 10.74 6.25 10.18
CA THR A 135 10.76 6.25 11.65
C THR A 135 10.18 4.91 12.13
N ILE A 136 10.99 4.13 12.85
CA ILE A 136 10.58 2.81 13.33
C ILE A 136 10.25 2.93 14.82
N CYS A 137 9.01 2.64 15.19
CA CYS A 137 8.59 2.52 16.58
C CYS A 137 8.46 1.03 16.94
N CYS A 138 9.36 0.53 17.77
CA CYS A 138 9.29 -0.84 18.27
C CYS A 138 8.47 -0.86 19.57
N THR A 139 7.28 -1.45 19.51
CA THR A 139 6.48 -1.74 20.71
C THR A 139 6.71 -3.19 21.14
N TYR A 140 6.80 -3.44 22.45
CA TYR A 140 6.93 -4.79 23.00
C TYR A 140 5.70 -5.65 22.66
N ARG A 141 5.91 -6.96 22.52
CA ARG A 141 4.87 -7.98 22.33
C ARG A 141 4.91 -8.98 23.48
#